data_AF-A0A1Q6DT75-F1
#
_entry.id   AF-A0A1Q6DT75-F1
#
_cell.length_a   1.000
_cell.length_b   1.000
_cell.length_c   1.000
_cell.angle_alpha   90.00
_cell.angle_beta   90.00
_cell.angle_gamma   90.00
#
_symmetry.space_group_name_H-M   'P 1'
#
loop_
_entity.id
_entity.type
_entity.pdbx_description
1 polymer ?
#
loop_
_entity_poly.entity_id
_entity_poly.type
_entity_poly.pdbx_seq_one_letter_code
_entity_poly.pdbx_strand_id
1 'polypeptide(L)'
;MVAGWVENNDTIMIEQMPIFGGYAGGLEESTIIDMASHLISYTMYHCDWHLDGPIHVRWGITTARECLAMAGHVAAAFNKIKPNILIGNQYYPLSGPCTNMCLKEVAAQAMTDTVSGREIMSGSASAKGVLKDYTTSMESKMMSEAAEAVAGLDVSEANQIIDELVSSYEDNYMEADQTKDPDNTELGNGKKMQECYNMDDLTPTDKYFEIYQSTKNELEELGLKF
;
A
#
# COMPACT_ATOMS: atom_id res chain seq x y z
N MET A 1 -8.02 -0.94 -26.82
CA MET A 1 -8.62 -0.63 -25.51
C MET A 1 -8.49 0.87 -25.24
N VAL A 2 -7.27 1.41 -25.10
CA VAL A 2 -7.01 2.86 -24.93
C VAL A 2 -7.75 3.75 -25.94
N ALA A 3 -7.66 3.46 -27.25
CA ALA A 3 -8.37 4.26 -28.26
C ALA A 3 -9.90 4.32 -28.06
N GLY A 4 -10.51 3.28 -27.47
CA GLY A 4 -11.94 3.28 -27.16
C GLY A 4 -12.26 4.19 -25.97
N TRP A 5 -11.43 4.17 -24.93
CA TRP A 5 -11.56 5.08 -23.78
C TRP A 5 -11.39 6.55 -24.18
N VAL A 6 -10.42 6.83 -25.05
CA VAL A 6 -10.20 8.17 -25.61
C VAL A 6 -11.41 8.64 -26.41
N GLU A 7 -11.95 7.79 -27.30
CA GLU A 7 -13.14 8.13 -28.11
C GLU A 7 -14.38 8.39 -27.23
N ASN A 8 -14.51 7.66 -26.12
CA ASN A 8 -15.61 7.83 -25.18
C ASN A 8 -15.42 9.02 -24.20
N ASN A 9 -14.24 9.65 -24.20
CA ASN A 9 -13.87 10.66 -23.21
C ASN A 9 -13.98 10.13 -21.76
N ASP A 10 -13.53 8.88 -21.56
CA ASP A 10 -13.40 8.25 -20.25
C ASP A 10 -12.18 8.83 -19.51
N THR A 11 -12.19 8.80 -18.17
CA THR A 11 -10.97 9.02 -17.37
C THR A 11 -10.09 7.78 -17.44
N ILE A 12 -8.84 7.95 -17.88
CA ILE A 12 -7.91 6.87 -18.16
C ILE A 12 -6.87 6.76 -17.04
N MET A 13 -6.97 5.68 -16.27
CA MET A 13 -5.90 5.21 -15.41
C MET A 13 -5.02 4.24 -16.18
N ILE A 14 -3.70 4.46 -16.17
CA ILE A 14 -2.73 3.48 -16.66
C ILE A 14 -1.89 3.02 -15.48
N GLU A 15 -1.77 1.72 -15.29
CA GLU A 15 -0.95 1.16 -14.23
C GLU A 15 0.37 0.58 -14.73
N GLN A 16 1.33 0.51 -13.82
CA GLN A 16 2.47 -0.38 -13.95
C GLN A 16 2.96 -0.80 -12.56
N MET A 17 3.35 -2.06 -12.42
CA MET A 17 3.92 -2.60 -11.18
C MET A 17 5.39 -2.99 -11.42
N PRO A 18 6.36 -2.09 -11.16
CA PRO A 18 7.77 -2.38 -11.37
C PRO A 18 8.27 -3.37 -10.31
N ILE A 19 9.03 -4.38 -10.74
CA ILE A 19 9.44 -5.47 -9.85
C ILE A 19 10.81 -5.17 -9.25
N PHE A 20 10.87 -4.95 -7.94
CA PHE A 20 12.13 -4.90 -7.20
C PHE A 20 12.80 -6.28 -7.21
N GLY A 21 14.08 -6.34 -7.60
CA GLY A 21 14.81 -7.60 -7.79
C GLY A 21 14.41 -8.35 -9.08
N GLY A 22 13.64 -7.71 -9.96
CA GLY A 22 13.20 -8.26 -11.23
C GLY A 22 14.22 -8.05 -12.35
N TYR A 23 13.73 -7.84 -13.58
CA TYR A 23 14.59 -7.65 -14.75
C TYR A 23 15.43 -6.37 -14.70
N ALA A 24 14.94 -5.34 -14.01
CA ALA A 24 15.63 -4.06 -13.90
C ALA A 24 16.86 -4.16 -12.99
N GLY A 25 16.75 -4.85 -11.85
CA GLY A 25 17.83 -4.98 -10.87
C GLY A 25 17.35 -4.68 -9.46
N GLY A 26 18.19 -3.97 -8.70
CA GLY A 26 17.95 -3.57 -7.33
C GLY A 26 17.10 -2.31 -7.22
N LEU A 27 17.31 -1.56 -6.13
CA LEU A 27 16.47 -0.43 -5.76
C LEU A 27 16.51 0.67 -6.81
N GLU A 28 17.70 1.16 -7.14
CA GLU A 28 17.87 2.28 -8.06
C GLU A 28 17.50 1.88 -9.49
N GLU A 29 17.86 0.68 -9.94
CA GLU A 29 17.54 0.25 -11.30
C GLU A 29 16.03 0.08 -11.50
N SER A 30 15.34 -0.55 -10.54
CA SER A 30 13.88 -0.66 -10.61
C SER A 30 13.18 0.69 -10.47
N THR A 31 13.72 1.62 -9.66
CA THR A 31 13.20 3.00 -9.55
C THR A 31 13.31 3.75 -10.88
N ILE A 32 14.41 3.57 -11.63
CA ILE A 32 14.56 4.17 -12.96
C ILE A 32 13.50 3.64 -13.93
N ILE A 33 13.21 2.33 -13.89
CA ILE A 33 12.18 1.72 -14.74
C ILE A 33 10.77 2.20 -14.35
N ASP A 34 10.52 2.38 -13.06
CA ASP A 34 9.28 2.94 -12.53
C ASP A 34 9.05 4.38 -13.03
N MET A 35 10.08 5.24 -12.94
CA MET A 35 9.98 6.59 -13.52
C MET A 35 9.72 6.56 -15.04
N ALA A 36 10.31 5.60 -15.76
CA ALA A 36 10.08 5.44 -17.19
C ALA A 36 8.64 5.01 -17.50
N SER A 37 8.05 4.10 -16.72
CA SER A 37 6.68 3.63 -16.92
C SER A 37 5.64 4.73 -16.66
N HIS A 38 5.87 5.58 -15.67
CA HIS A 38 5.09 6.79 -15.44
C HIS A 38 5.10 7.71 -16.67
N LEU A 39 6.29 8.05 -17.21
CA LEU A 39 6.40 8.91 -18.40
C LEU A 39 5.72 8.29 -19.64
N ILE A 40 5.89 6.98 -19.82
CA ILE A 40 5.27 6.23 -20.91
C ILE A 40 3.74 6.32 -20.82
N SER A 41 3.17 6.26 -19.63
CA SER A 41 1.73 6.35 -19.41
C SER A 41 1.14 7.63 -20.00
N TYR A 42 1.71 8.79 -19.65
CA TYR A 42 1.23 10.07 -20.15
C TYR A 42 1.54 10.32 -21.62
N THR A 43 2.62 9.75 -22.16
CA THR A 43 3.07 10.03 -23.53
C THR A 43 2.49 9.09 -24.58
N MET A 44 2.24 7.83 -24.24
CA MET A 44 1.77 6.80 -25.20
C MET A 44 0.31 6.41 -24.99
N TYR A 45 -0.21 6.52 -23.78
CA TYR A 45 -1.48 5.90 -23.41
C TYR A 45 -2.60 6.89 -23.05
N HIS A 46 -2.43 8.19 -23.33
CA HIS A 46 -3.43 9.22 -23.00
C HIS A 46 -3.88 9.15 -21.53
N CYS A 47 -2.94 8.84 -20.63
CA CYS A 47 -3.19 8.68 -19.20
C CYS A 47 -3.63 10.01 -18.57
N ASP A 48 -4.70 9.98 -17.78
CA ASP A 48 -5.10 11.08 -16.89
C ASP A 48 -4.40 10.99 -15.54
N TRP A 49 -4.20 9.76 -15.03
CA TRP A 49 -3.46 9.51 -13.81
C TRP A 49 -2.80 8.12 -13.80
N HIS A 50 -1.56 8.03 -13.34
CA HIS A 50 -0.80 6.78 -13.33
C HIS A 50 -0.93 6.07 -11.99
N LEU A 51 -1.26 4.78 -11.99
CA LEU A 51 -1.29 3.94 -10.80
C LEU A 51 -0.01 3.09 -10.72
N ASP A 52 0.87 3.44 -9.81
CA ASP A 52 2.07 2.67 -9.52
C ASP A 52 1.76 1.44 -8.65
N GLY A 53 2.74 0.59 -8.43
CA GLY A 53 2.71 -0.53 -7.50
C GLY A 53 4.01 -1.32 -7.47
N PRO A 54 5.12 -0.75 -6.97
CA PRO A 54 6.38 -1.47 -6.91
C PRO A 54 6.23 -2.76 -6.09
N ILE A 55 6.60 -3.90 -6.65
CA ILE A 55 6.35 -5.21 -6.03
C ILE A 55 7.65 -5.97 -5.81
N HIS A 56 7.82 -6.55 -4.62
CA HIS A 56 9.02 -7.30 -4.29
C HIS A 56 9.00 -8.69 -4.96
N VAL A 57 10.02 -9.05 -5.75
CA VAL A 57 10.06 -10.30 -6.55
C VAL A 57 9.78 -11.57 -5.75
N ARG A 58 10.33 -11.66 -4.54
CA ARG A 58 10.16 -12.82 -3.65
C ARG A 58 8.81 -12.83 -2.92
N TRP A 59 8.45 -11.69 -2.31
CA TRP A 59 7.33 -11.63 -1.37
C TRP A 59 6.00 -11.36 -2.05
N GLY A 60 6.00 -10.73 -3.23
CA GLY A 60 4.79 -10.41 -3.98
C GLY A 60 3.95 -9.33 -3.30
N ILE A 61 4.60 -8.34 -2.68
CA ILE A 61 3.97 -7.27 -1.88
C ILE A 61 4.55 -5.92 -2.25
N THR A 62 3.75 -4.87 -2.04
CA THR A 62 4.16 -3.46 -2.23
C THR A 62 4.70 -2.81 -0.96
N THR A 63 4.50 -3.48 0.17
CA THR A 63 4.76 -3.00 1.54
C THR A 63 6.16 -3.37 2.06
N ALA A 64 7.01 -3.95 1.21
CA ALA A 64 8.41 -4.21 1.52
C ALA A 64 9.21 -2.91 1.53
N ARG A 65 10.23 -2.82 2.40
CA ARG A 65 11.10 -1.63 2.56
C ARG A 65 11.58 -1.05 1.24
N GLU A 66 12.05 -1.91 0.34
CA GLU A 66 12.59 -1.50 -0.95
C GLU A 66 11.50 -0.99 -1.89
N CYS A 67 10.31 -1.59 -1.85
CA CYS A 67 9.16 -1.15 -2.65
C CYS A 67 8.61 0.19 -2.17
N LEU A 68 8.55 0.41 -0.85
CA LEU A 68 8.21 1.70 -0.25
C LEU A 68 9.22 2.79 -0.66
N ALA A 69 10.53 2.47 -0.59
CA ALA A 69 11.57 3.39 -1.02
C ALA A 69 11.47 3.74 -2.52
N MET A 70 11.21 2.76 -3.40
CA MET A 70 10.95 3.00 -4.82
C MET A 70 9.78 3.98 -5.01
N ALA A 71 8.61 3.62 -4.47
CA ALA A 71 7.37 4.39 -4.64
C ALA A 71 7.52 5.83 -4.14
N GLY A 72 8.16 6.00 -2.97
CA GLY A 72 8.43 7.30 -2.36
C GLY A 72 9.38 8.16 -3.18
N HIS A 73 10.47 7.59 -3.70
CA HIS A 73 11.41 8.33 -4.56
C HIS A 73 10.77 8.75 -5.90
N VAL A 74 9.97 7.88 -6.51
CA VAL A 74 9.26 8.19 -7.76
C VAL A 74 8.24 9.30 -7.54
N ALA A 75 7.38 9.18 -6.53
CA ALA A 75 6.37 10.19 -6.23
C ALA A 75 6.98 11.55 -5.91
N ALA A 76 8.01 11.60 -5.05
CA ALA A 76 8.69 12.85 -4.69
C ALA A 76 9.37 13.52 -5.91
N ALA A 77 9.96 12.72 -6.81
CA ALA A 77 10.58 13.24 -8.03
C ALA A 77 9.55 13.85 -8.99
N PHE A 78 8.42 13.16 -9.22
CA PHE A 78 7.36 13.68 -10.08
C PHE A 78 6.67 14.90 -9.50
N ASN A 79 6.37 14.91 -8.21
CA ASN A 79 5.82 16.10 -7.53
C ASN A 79 6.75 17.32 -7.68
N LYS A 80 8.06 17.10 -7.63
CA LYS A 80 9.03 18.19 -7.79
C LYS A 80 9.12 18.72 -9.22
N ILE A 81 9.06 17.86 -10.24
CA ILE A 81 9.33 18.24 -11.64
C ILE A 81 8.03 18.53 -12.43
N LYS A 82 6.94 17.85 -12.07
CA LYS A 82 5.65 17.83 -12.74
C LYS A 82 4.49 17.81 -11.72
N PRO A 83 4.32 18.83 -10.87
CA PRO A 83 3.30 18.86 -9.81
C PRO A 83 1.83 18.83 -10.27
N ASN A 84 1.58 18.77 -11.57
CA ASN A 84 0.23 18.76 -12.15
C ASN A 84 -0.14 17.41 -12.79
N ILE A 85 0.73 16.39 -12.69
CA ILE A 85 0.37 15.03 -13.10
C ILE A 85 -0.16 14.29 -11.89
N LEU A 86 -1.23 13.54 -12.06
CA LEU A 86 -1.90 12.83 -10.97
C LEU A 86 -1.34 11.42 -10.85
N ILE A 87 -0.79 11.08 -9.70
CA ILE A 87 -0.20 9.76 -9.48
C ILE A 87 -0.84 9.09 -8.28
N GLY A 88 -1.05 7.79 -8.40
CA GLY A 88 -1.51 6.95 -7.30
C GLY A 88 -0.61 5.74 -7.10
N ASN A 89 -0.91 4.97 -6.06
CA ASN A 89 -0.23 3.71 -5.77
C ASN A 89 -1.23 2.68 -5.25
N GLN A 90 -0.92 1.40 -5.43
CA GLN A 90 -1.77 0.26 -5.07
C GLN A 90 -1.19 -0.57 -3.93
N TYR A 91 -2.06 -1.18 -3.12
CA TYR A 91 -1.69 -1.74 -1.82
C TYR A 91 -1.85 -3.26 -1.81
N TYR A 92 -0.74 -3.98 -1.72
CA TYR A 92 -0.67 -5.44 -1.62
C TYR A 92 0.12 -5.83 -0.37
N PRO A 93 -0.48 -5.77 0.83
CA PRO A 93 0.18 -6.27 2.03
C PRO A 93 0.24 -7.80 1.99
N LEU A 94 1.23 -8.34 2.69
CA LEU A 94 1.45 -9.78 2.77
C LEU A 94 0.37 -10.47 3.60
N SER A 95 0.08 -9.91 4.78
CA SER A 95 -0.93 -10.44 5.68
C SER A 95 -2.35 -10.06 5.23
N GLY A 96 -3.32 -10.87 5.63
CA GLY A 96 -4.73 -10.66 5.31
C GLY A 96 -5.52 -9.94 6.40
N PRO A 97 -6.83 -9.72 6.17
CA PRO A 97 -7.68 -8.99 7.09
C PRO A 97 -7.70 -9.61 8.48
N CYS A 98 -8.02 -8.78 9.47
CA CYS A 98 -8.10 -9.19 10.87
C CYS A 98 -6.76 -9.66 11.44
N THR A 99 -5.65 -9.09 10.95
CA THR A 99 -4.30 -9.26 11.50
C THR A 99 -3.62 -7.92 11.77
N ASN A 100 -2.79 -7.86 12.81
CA ASN A 100 -2.00 -6.69 13.18
C ASN A 100 -1.02 -6.31 12.06
N MET A 101 -0.30 -7.30 11.51
CA MET A 101 0.69 -7.08 10.45
C MET A 101 0.05 -6.49 9.19
N CYS A 102 -1.14 -6.92 8.77
CA CYS A 102 -1.81 -6.35 7.60
C CYS A 102 -2.07 -4.84 7.77
N LEU A 103 -2.56 -4.43 8.95
CA LEU A 103 -2.82 -3.03 9.26
C LEU A 103 -1.53 -2.20 9.32
N LYS A 104 -0.43 -2.75 9.86
CA LYS A 104 0.90 -2.12 9.88
C LYS A 104 1.47 -1.93 8.48
N GLU A 105 1.41 -2.98 7.66
CA GLU A 105 1.87 -2.95 6.27
C GLU A 105 1.12 -1.87 5.47
N VAL A 106 -0.20 -1.81 5.63
CA VAL A 106 -1.04 -0.77 5.00
C VAL A 106 -0.70 0.63 5.52
N ALA A 107 -0.51 0.80 6.83
CA ALA A 107 -0.15 2.08 7.41
C ALA A 107 1.23 2.56 6.90
N ALA A 108 2.23 1.68 6.82
CA ALA A 108 3.56 2.02 6.31
C ALA A 108 3.50 2.56 4.88
N GLN A 109 2.73 1.92 4.01
CA GLN A 109 2.56 2.38 2.63
C GLN A 109 1.72 3.66 2.55
N ALA A 110 0.66 3.79 3.34
CA ALA A 110 -0.17 5.00 3.40
C ALA A 110 0.64 6.22 3.80
N MET A 111 1.51 6.07 4.80
CA MET A 111 2.40 7.12 5.22
C MET A 111 3.38 7.48 4.10
N THR A 112 4.03 6.48 3.49
CA THR A 112 4.98 6.67 2.38
C THR A 112 4.35 7.41 1.21
N ASP A 113 3.17 6.97 0.76
CA ASP A 113 2.46 7.56 -0.37
C ASP A 113 2.02 8.99 -0.07
N THR A 114 1.56 9.26 1.16
CA THR A 114 1.11 10.60 1.56
C THR A 114 2.27 11.58 1.59
N VAL A 115 3.37 11.26 2.28
CA VAL A 115 4.49 12.21 2.45
C VAL A 115 5.34 12.38 1.20
N SER A 116 5.28 11.42 0.28
CA SER A 116 5.92 11.53 -1.04
C SER A 116 5.05 12.23 -2.10
N GLY A 117 3.77 12.46 -1.79
CA GLY A 117 2.86 13.29 -2.58
C GLY A 117 1.98 12.55 -3.57
N ARG A 118 1.56 11.31 -3.31
CA ARG A 118 0.54 10.64 -4.14
C ARG A 118 -0.83 11.30 -3.94
N GLU A 119 -1.58 11.51 -5.02
CA GLU A 119 -2.95 12.01 -4.96
C GLU A 119 -3.97 10.92 -4.65
N ILE A 120 -3.69 9.66 -5.01
CA ILE A 120 -4.64 8.55 -4.92
C ILE A 120 -3.98 7.34 -4.24
N MET A 121 -4.64 6.80 -3.22
CA MET A 121 -4.29 5.53 -2.58
C MET A 121 -5.36 4.48 -2.94
N SER A 122 -4.95 3.41 -3.63
CA SER A 122 -5.87 2.38 -4.14
C SER A 122 -5.67 1.05 -3.39
N GLY A 123 -6.43 0.85 -2.31
CA GLY A 123 -6.20 -0.28 -1.40
C GLY A 123 -7.37 -0.61 -0.46
N SER A 124 -7.33 -1.77 0.22
CA SER A 124 -6.19 -2.72 0.29
C SER A 124 -6.51 -4.08 -0.35
N ALA A 125 -5.60 -4.58 -1.19
CA ALA A 125 -5.61 -5.95 -1.71
C ALA A 125 -4.93 -6.90 -0.71
N SER A 126 -5.55 -7.04 0.47
CA SER A 126 -5.02 -7.83 1.58
C SER A 126 -4.79 -9.31 1.23
N ALA A 127 -3.87 -9.97 1.94
CA ALA A 127 -3.37 -11.31 1.58
C ALA A 127 -2.88 -11.40 0.12
N LYS A 128 -2.12 -10.39 -0.30
CA LYS A 128 -1.60 -10.20 -1.68
C LYS A 128 -2.68 -10.13 -2.77
N GLY A 129 -3.95 -9.96 -2.40
CA GLY A 129 -5.07 -9.90 -3.34
C GLY A 129 -5.37 -11.22 -4.07
N VAL A 130 -4.85 -12.35 -3.61
CA VAL A 130 -5.01 -13.65 -4.28
C VAL A 130 -6.02 -14.58 -3.60
N LEU A 131 -6.47 -14.23 -2.39
CA LEU A 131 -7.42 -15.03 -1.63
C LEU A 131 -8.84 -14.45 -1.74
N LYS A 132 -9.78 -15.31 -2.13
CA LYS A 132 -11.18 -14.92 -2.31
C LYS A 132 -11.81 -14.47 -0.99
N ASP A 133 -12.40 -13.27 -1.02
CA ASP A 133 -13.13 -12.62 0.10
C ASP A 133 -12.21 -12.16 1.27
N TYR A 134 -10.89 -12.03 1.06
CA TYR A 134 -9.94 -11.55 2.06
C TYR A 134 -9.62 -10.05 1.90
N THR A 135 -10.66 -9.22 1.78
CA THR A 135 -10.50 -7.76 1.76
C THR A 135 -11.69 -7.12 2.48
N THR A 136 -11.42 -6.10 3.31
CA THR A 136 -12.47 -5.40 4.08
C THR A 136 -12.22 -3.90 4.17
N SER A 137 -13.23 -3.15 4.64
CA SER A 137 -13.09 -1.71 4.86
C SER A 137 -12.20 -1.32 6.04
N MET A 138 -11.82 -2.26 6.93
CA MET A 138 -10.95 -1.94 8.08
C MET A 138 -9.54 -1.59 7.61
N GLU A 139 -9.04 -2.28 6.58
CA GLU A 139 -7.73 -1.98 6.00
C GLU A 139 -7.74 -0.58 5.35
N SER A 140 -8.78 -0.25 4.58
CA SER A 140 -8.95 1.09 3.99
C SER A 140 -9.13 2.18 5.06
N LYS A 141 -9.76 1.86 6.21
CA LYS A 141 -9.86 2.77 7.35
C LYS A 141 -8.48 3.07 7.95
N MET A 142 -7.64 2.05 8.15
CA MET A 142 -6.26 2.24 8.60
C MET A 142 -5.44 3.05 7.59
N MET A 143 -5.58 2.75 6.30
CA MET A 143 -4.94 3.51 5.21
C MET A 143 -5.27 5.00 5.30
N SER A 144 -6.57 5.35 5.42
CA SER A 144 -7.02 6.74 5.51
C SER A 144 -6.50 7.45 6.76
N GLU A 145 -6.58 6.80 7.93
CA GLU A 145 -6.17 7.44 9.19
C GLU A 145 -4.65 7.60 9.29
N ALA A 146 -3.87 6.62 8.82
CA ALA A 146 -2.41 6.73 8.77
C ALA A 146 -1.96 7.84 7.81
N ALA A 147 -2.64 7.99 6.66
CA ALA A 147 -2.41 9.09 5.73
C ALA A 147 -2.71 10.46 6.39
N GLU A 148 -3.86 10.60 7.04
CA GLU A 148 -4.22 11.85 7.74
C GLU A 148 -3.21 12.20 8.84
N ALA A 149 -2.77 11.21 9.61
CA ALA A 149 -1.83 11.41 10.71
C ALA A 149 -0.44 11.93 10.29
N VAL A 150 0.00 11.63 9.06
CA VAL A 150 1.29 12.13 8.54
C VAL A 150 1.17 13.30 7.56
N ALA A 151 -0.06 13.70 7.20
CA ALA A 151 -0.28 14.79 6.29
C ALA A 151 0.29 16.10 6.84
N GLY A 152 1.26 16.67 6.11
CA GLY A 152 1.94 17.91 6.51
C GLY A 152 3.13 17.74 7.46
N LEU A 153 3.50 16.51 7.83
CA LEU A 153 4.78 16.25 8.51
C LEU A 153 5.97 16.55 7.60
N ASP A 154 7.12 16.81 8.20
CA ASP A 154 8.38 16.86 7.47
C ASP A 154 8.77 15.44 7.01
N VAL A 155 9.31 15.33 5.79
CA VAL A 155 9.70 14.05 5.21
C VAL A 155 10.75 13.33 6.08
N SER A 156 11.64 14.06 6.77
CA SER A 156 12.63 13.44 7.65
C SER A 156 12.01 12.85 8.93
N GLU A 157 10.97 13.48 9.47
CA GLU A 157 10.20 12.97 10.62
C GLU A 157 9.42 11.73 10.20
N ALA A 158 8.70 11.80 9.08
CA ALA A 158 7.95 10.66 8.56
C ALA A 158 8.85 9.45 8.23
N ASN A 159 10.05 9.68 7.68
CA ASN A 159 11.01 8.61 7.42
C ASN A 159 11.42 7.85 8.69
N GLN A 160 11.57 8.52 9.83
CA GLN A 160 11.91 7.85 11.10
C GLN A 160 10.79 6.92 11.55
N ILE A 161 9.55 7.42 11.50
CA ILE A 161 8.34 6.65 11.86
C ILE A 161 8.18 5.44 10.94
N ILE A 162 8.30 5.64 9.63
CA ILE A 162 8.19 4.57 8.64
C ILE A 162 9.30 3.53 8.82
N ASP A 163 10.53 3.96 9.08
CA ASP A 163 11.67 3.05 9.32
C ASP A 163 11.41 2.11 10.51
N GLU A 164 10.99 2.69 11.65
CA GLU A 164 10.67 1.92 12.86
C GLU A 164 9.48 0.97 12.65
N LEU A 165 8.41 1.44 11.96
CA LEU A 165 7.25 0.61 11.66
C LEU A 165 7.62 -0.57 10.75
N VAL A 166 8.37 -0.32 9.67
CA VAL A 166 8.78 -1.37 8.73
C VAL A 166 9.67 -2.40 9.42
N SER A 167 10.60 -1.96 10.28
CA SER A 167 11.43 -2.86 11.08
C SER A 167 10.64 -3.74 12.04
N SER A 168 9.42 -3.34 12.44
CA SER A 168 8.58 -4.17 13.30
C SER A 168 7.99 -5.41 12.61
N TYR A 169 7.96 -5.45 11.27
CA TYR A 169 7.32 -6.55 10.52
C TYR A 169 8.19 -7.18 9.42
N GLU A 170 9.24 -6.52 8.95
CA GLU A 170 9.98 -6.97 7.75
C GLU A 170 10.69 -8.33 7.90
N ASP A 171 11.05 -8.72 9.12
CA ASP A 171 11.65 -10.03 9.40
C ASP A 171 10.61 -11.18 9.41
N ASN A 172 9.32 -10.85 9.42
CA ASN A 172 8.23 -11.82 9.58
C ASN A 172 7.59 -12.26 8.24
N TYR A 173 8.04 -11.74 7.08
CA TYR A 173 7.41 -12.05 5.78
C TYR A 173 7.29 -13.54 5.49
N MET A 174 8.32 -14.33 5.81
CA MET A 174 8.28 -15.78 5.59
C MET A 174 7.24 -16.48 6.48
N GLU A 175 7.20 -16.11 7.77
CA GLU A 175 6.27 -16.70 8.72
C GLU A 175 4.82 -16.34 8.36
N ALA A 176 4.59 -15.08 8.02
CA ALA A 176 3.30 -14.60 7.56
C ALA A 176 2.87 -15.27 6.25
N ASP A 177 3.79 -15.54 5.31
CA ASP A 177 3.46 -16.25 4.08
C ASP A 177 3.07 -17.73 4.34
N GLN A 178 3.65 -18.34 5.37
CA GLN A 178 3.40 -19.74 5.74
C GLN A 178 2.19 -19.91 6.67
N THR A 179 1.84 -18.89 7.44
CA THR A 179 0.78 -18.96 8.46
C THR A 179 -0.60 -18.93 7.82
N LYS A 180 -1.34 -20.03 8.00
CA LYS A 180 -2.72 -20.23 7.48
C LYS A 180 -3.76 -20.39 8.58
N ASP A 181 -3.35 -20.30 9.85
CA ASP A 181 -4.26 -20.35 10.98
C ASP A 181 -5.10 -19.05 11.01
N PRO A 182 -6.41 -19.11 10.80
CA PRO A 182 -7.25 -17.92 10.80
C PRO A 182 -7.35 -17.27 12.19
N ASP A 183 -7.04 -17.99 13.26
CA ASP A 183 -7.09 -17.45 14.63
C ASP A 183 -5.77 -16.79 15.05
N ASN A 184 -4.73 -16.85 14.22
CA ASN A 184 -3.55 -16.00 14.38
C ASN A 184 -3.90 -14.56 13.96
N THR A 185 -3.89 -13.64 14.93
CA THR A 185 -4.22 -12.23 14.74
C THR A 185 -3.02 -11.33 14.60
N GLU A 186 -1.81 -11.87 14.72
CA GLU A 186 -0.58 -11.08 14.55
C GLU A 186 -0.19 -11.01 13.08
N LEU A 187 -0.23 -12.14 12.37
CA LEU A 187 0.21 -12.26 10.99
C LEU A 187 -0.45 -13.43 10.26
N GLY A 188 -0.29 -13.47 8.93
CA GLY A 188 -0.73 -14.60 8.11
C GLY A 188 -1.89 -14.26 7.20
N ASN A 189 -2.54 -15.29 6.66
CA ASN A 189 -3.68 -15.10 5.75
C ASN A 189 -4.85 -14.34 6.38
N GLY A 190 -4.96 -14.30 7.70
CA GLY A 190 -6.07 -13.65 8.39
C GLY A 190 -7.42 -14.33 8.10
N LYS A 191 -8.48 -13.53 8.09
CA LYS A 191 -9.88 -13.97 7.96
C LYS A 191 -10.53 -13.42 6.71
N LYS A 192 -11.52 -14.15 6.17
CA LYS A 192 -12.42 -13.62 5.15
C LYS A 192 -13.30 -12.52 5.74
N MET A 193 -13.88 -11.69 4.88
CA MET A 193 -14.88 -10.70 5.26
C MET A 193 -15.99 -11.33 6.10
N GLN A 194 -16.55 -12.48 5.70
CA GLN A 194 -17.66 -13.12 6.41
C GLN A 194 -17.27 -13.70 7.79
N GLU A 195 -15.97 -13.78 8.09
CA GLU A 195 -15.43 -14.31 9.35
C GLU A 195 -15.01 -13.20 10.31
N CYS A 196 -14.84 -11.98 9.81
CA CYS A 196 -14.44 -10.81 10.62
C CYS A 196 -15.41 -9.62 10.55
N TYR A 197 -16.53 -9.77 9.84
CA TYR A 197 -17.65 -8.82 9.78
C TYR A 197 -18.99 -9.49 10.09
N ASN A 198 -19.90 -8.72 10.69
CA ASN A 198 -21.32 -9.01 10.65
C ASN A 198 -21.87 -8.64 9.27
N MET A 199 -22.32 -9.64 8.51
CA MET A 199 -22.79 -9.44 7.13
C MET A 199 -24.19 -8.82 7.04
N ASP A 200 -24.95 -8.77 8.13
CA ASP A 200 -26.29 -8.18 8.14
C ASP A 200 -26.25 -6.65 8.12
N ASP A 201 -25.26 -6.04 8.79
CA ASP A 201 -25.10 -4.59 8.92
C ASP A 201 -23.75 -4.06 8.42
N LEU A 202 -22.88 -4.95 7.91
CA LEU A 202 -21.54 -4.65 7.40
C LEU A 202 -20.64 -3.96 8.43
N THR A 203 -20.74 -4.36 9.69
CA THR A 203 -19.84 -3.88 10.77
C THR A 203 -18.73 -4.89 11.08
N PRO A 204 -17.51 -4.44 11.45
CA PRO A 204 -16.46 -5.34 11.87
C PRO A 204 -16.84 -6.03 13.20
N THR A 205 -16.39 -7.25 13.37
CA THR A 205 -16.49 -7.95 14.67
C THR A 205 -15.70 -7.21 15.75
N ASP A 206 -16.11 -7.36 17.02
CA ASP A 206 -15.39 -6.82 18.18
C ASP A 206 -13.91 -7.20 18.15
N LYS A 207 -13.61 -8.45 17.75
CA LYS A 207 -12.23 -8.93 17.65
C LYS A 207 -11.41 -8.16 16.61
N TYR A 208 -11.97 -7.86 15.44
CA TYR A 208 -11.24 -7.06 14.44
C TYR A 208 -11.11 -5.62 14.92
N PHE A 209 -12.13 -5.06 15.55
CA PHE A 209 -12.04 -3.72 16.13
C PHE A 209 -10.96 -3.63 17.23
N GLU A 210 -10.83 -4.63 18.10
CA GLU A 210 -9.77 -4.72 19.10
C GLU A 210 -8.37 -4.75 18.47
N ILE A 211 -8.15 -5.56 17.44
CA ILE A 211 -6.88 -5.63 16.71
C ILE A 211 -6.55 -4.26 16.10
N TYR A 212 -7.54 -3.63 15.48
CA TYR A 212 -7.39 -2.30 14.91
C TYR A 212 -7.01 -1.24 15.94
N GLN A 213 -7.66 -1.23 17.10
CA GLN A 213 -7.32 -0.31 18.19
C GLN A 213 -5.92 -0.59 18.75
N SER A 214 -5.54 -1.87 18.90
CA SER A 214 -4.18 -2.25 19.32
C SER A 214 -3.14 -1.73 18.33
N THR A 215 -3.32 -1.99 17.03
CA THR A 215 -2.39 -1.50 16.01
C THR A 215 -2.35 0.03 15.98
N LYS A 216 -3.49 0.71 16.15
CA LYS A 216 -3.54 2.18 16.21
C LYS A 216 -2.73 2.71 17.40
N ASN A 217 -2.84 2.11 18.58
CA ASN A 217 -2.04 2.48 19.75
C ASN A 217 -0.55 2.27 19.50
N GLU A 218 -0.15 1.16 18.86
CA GLU A 218 1.25 0.92 18.49
C GLU A 218 1.77 2.00 17.53
N LEU A 219 0.94 2.48 16.59
CA LEU A 219 1.29 3.59 15.71
C LEU A 219 1.39 4.93 16.46
N GLU A 220 0.53 5.18 17.45
CA GLU A 220 0.64 6.36 18.32
C GLU A 220 1.94 6.35 19.15
N GLU A 221 2.36 5.18 19.62
CA GLU A 221 3.64 5.00 20.33
C GLU A 221 4.86 5.30 19.43
N LEU A 222 4.74 5.10 18.11
CA LEU A 222 5.73 5.50 17.11
C LEU A 222 5.68 6.99 16.74
N GLY A 223 4.68 7.74 17.22
CA GLY A 223 4.59 9.18 17.05
C GLY A 223 3.45 9.69 16.16
N LEU A 224 2.59 8.81 15.62
CA LEU A 224 1.40 9.25 14.88
C LEU A 224 0.39 9.94 15.80
N LYS A 225 -0.36 10.89 15.23
CA LYS A 225 -1.46 11.59 15.91
C LYS A 225 -2.71 11.47 15.05
N PHE A 226 -3.68 10.71 15.54
CA PHE A 226 -4.96 10.46 14.86
C PHE A 226 -6.10 11.33 15.37
#